data_AF-K7VYL9-F1
#
_entry.id   AF-K7VYL9-F1
#
_cell.length_a   1.000
_cell.length_b   1.000
_cell.length_c   1.000
_cell.angle_alpha   90.00
_cell.angle_beta   90.00
_cell.angle_gamma   90.00
#
_symmetry.space_group_name_H-M   'P 1'
#
loop_
_entity.id
_entity.type
_entity.pdbx_description
1 polymer ?
#
loop_
_entity_poly.entity_id
_entity_poly.type
_entity_poly.pdbx_seq_one_letter_code
_entity_poly.pdbx_strand_id
1 'polypeptide(L)'
;MNFNPSQPFVTAIARIFGAAAPIAVNKIRSNPAIIRMLKDFNFDQTEHPQQNFDIIYACAVIKYDQSKTEDQWNDSDILAELFLKDVIKKAFDKSFHTQNYEIVKGEIDACVVWEEQDWNTLRQKIQELNIDWNQELEKFKDIFIELVKKSGKPLESYSIQKIEEISQKLDELLRNQNKNTDSFTYPPEFQSLITEKIKLFCGRKFVFDAFENFINDNKKGYFTVIGDAGMGKSTIAAKYVFEHKTICYFNNLQENRNSPELFLESIRQQLINRYELTNVENADLSTLLTEATAKLSPNEKLIIVVDALDEVKQDPGGENILYLPKTLPDHVYFFLTRRRYEPTQERLYTEGLKKESLDLTDSKYEKENQHDIQEYIRFCLNNDPEHQAGLQTWIENKNISPDAFVQQLAAKSENNFMYLRYVLPAIAEGKYNDLNLNQLPQGLQDYYQTHWERMNMDDKAQKMKVIILYILVEFAKPIPCNKIAAITEKDEFDVQKILDEWIEYLRKQPEDGYDCYSIYHASFLNFLKPKKELNPEKRKQLLQEVNQKIITYYENIENNHG
;
A
#
# COMPACT_ATOMS: atom_id res chain seq x y z
N MET A 1 2.22 22.33 19.98
CA MET A 1 2.66 21.44 21.07
C MET A 1 1.54 20.47 21.39
N ASN A 2 1.94 19.22 21.65
CA ASN A 2 1.18 18.13 22.26
C ASN A 2 0.24 17.30 21.37
N PHE A 3 0.93 16.34 20.74
CA PHE A 3 0.56 15.01 20.30
C PHE A 3 -0.57 14.31 21.07
N ASN A 4 -1.39 13.61 20.27
CA ASN A 4 -2.45 12.67 20.61
C ASN A 4 -1.87 11.26 20.89
N PRO A 5 -2.17 10.63 22.05
CA PRO A 5 -1.71 9.27 22.35
C PRO A 5 -2.86 8.33 22.79
N SER A 6 -3.50 7.58 21.88
CA SER A 6 -4.27 6.36 22.28
C SER A 6 -4.75 5.39 21.18
N GLN A 7 -4.80 5.72 19.89
CA GLN A 7 -4.99 4.67 18.84
C GLN A 7 -3.89 3.58 18.68
N PRO A 8 -2.60 3.77 19.03
CA PRO A 8 -1.51 2.88 18.57
C PRO A 8 -1.14 1.66 19.44
N PHE A 9 -1.64 1.51 20.68
CA PHE A 9 -1.18 0.39 21.54
C PHE A 9 -1.62 -0.97 20.97
N VAL A 10 -2.79 -0.99 20.32
CA VAL A 10 -3.41 -2.16 19.67
C VAL A 10 -2.73 -2.52 18.33
N THR A 11 -2.15 -1.54 17.62
CA THR A 11 -1.28 -1.78 16.45
C THR A 11 0.14 -2.19 16.86
N ALA A 12 0.60 -1.80 18.06
CA ALA A 12 1.95 -2.04 18.55
C ALA A 12 2.17 -3.49 19.01
N ILE A 13 1.11 -4.18 19.46
CA ILE A 13 1.14 -5.63 19.70
C ILE A 13 1.01 -6.45 18.41
N ALA A 14 0.26 -5.94 17.42
CA ALA A 14 0.16 -6.57 16.11
C ALA A 14 1.52 -6.68 15.38
N ARG A 15 2.53 -5.92 15.82
CA ARG A 15 3.92 -5.91 15.31
C ARG A 15 4.91 -6.69 16.17
N ILE A 16 4.50 -7.20 17.33
CA ILE A 16 5.41 -7.66 18.39
C ILE A 16 6.36 -8.77 17.95
N PHE A 17 6.18 -9.45 16.81
CA PHE A 17 7.26 -10.24 16.19
C PHE A 17 7.33 -10.19 14.64
N GLY A 18 6.97 -9.07 13.99
CA GLY A 18 7.13 -8.86 12.54
C GLY A 18 7.99 -7.64 12.17
N ALA A 19 8.50 -7.60 10.93
CA ALA A 19 9.69 -6.89 10.35
C ALA A 19 10.02 -5.40 10.65
N ALA A 20 9.45 -4.75 11.68
CA ALA A 20 9.73 -3.35 12.02
C ALA A 20 9.98 -3.11 13.52
N ALA A 21 10.57 -4.08 14.20
CA ALA A 21 10.81 -4.06 15.65
C ALA A 21 11.65 -2.86 16.17
N PRO A 22 12.73 -2.40 15.52
CA PRO A 22 13.56 -1.31 16.07
C PRO A 22 12.87 0.06 16.07
N ILE A 23 11.98 0.30 15.10
CA ILE A 23 11.25 1.57 14.95
C ILE A 23 10.11 1.69 15.98
N ALA A 24 9.56 0.56 16.43
CA ALA A 24 8.49 0.51 17.42
C ALA A 24 8.98 0.87 18.83
N VAL A 25 10.14 0.37 19.24
CA VAL A 25 10.70 0.58 20.58
C VAL A 25 10.99 2.06 20.85
N ASN A 26 11.60 2.79 19.89
CA ASN A 26 11.88 4.22 20.03
C ASN A 26 10.62 5.11 20.05
N LYS A 27 9.53 4.71 19.38
CA LYS A 27 8.22 5.40 19.45
C LYS A 27 7.45 5.08 20.73
N ILE A 28 7.65 3.90 21.32
CA ILE A 28 7.08 3.50 22.62
C ILE A 28 7.81 4.22 23.77
N ARG A 29 9.14 4.35 23.67
CA ARG A 29 10.07 5.03 24.62
C ARG A 29 9.64 6.44 25.04
N SER A 30 8.87 7.12 24.20
CA SER A 30 8.58 8.55 24.31
C SER A 30 7.09 8.87 24.49
N ASN A 31 6.20 7.87 24.67
CA ASN A 31 4.74 8.08 24.75
C ASN A 31 4.19 8.00 26.20
N PRO A 32 3.74 9.13 26.80
CA PRO A 32 3.27 9.18 28.19
C PRO A 32 1.98 8.40 28.47
N ALA A 33 1.11 8.19 27.48
CA ALA A 33 -0.14 7.45 27.69
C ALA A 33 0.10 5.94 27.76
N ILE A 34 1.12 5.44 27.06
CA ILE A 34 1.55 4.04 27.12
C ILE A 34 2.13 3.74 28.51
N ILE A 35 2.94 4.65 29.06
CA ILE A 35 3.48 4.57 30.42
C ILE A 35 2.36 4.61 31.49
N ARG A 36 1.28 5.34 31.23
CA ARG A 36 0.11 5.43 32.11
C ARG A 36 -0.78 4.20 32.03
N MET A 37 -1.04 3.70 30.83
CA MET A 37 -1.78 2.47 30.56
C MET A 37 -1.13 1.25 31.23
N LEU A 38 0.21 1.14 31.21
CA LEU A 38 0.97 0.08 31.87
C LEU A 38 0.93 0.13 33.41
N LYS A 39 0.51 1.25 34.02
CA LYS A 39 0.36 1.39 35.47
C LYS A 39 -1.03 0.99 35.98
N ASP A 40 -2.05 0.98 35.11
CA ASP A 40 -3.46 0.87 35.50
C ASP A 40 -4.06 -0.53 35.24
N PHE A 41 -3.28 -1.52 34.76
CA PHE A 41 -3.80 -2.86 34.47
C PHE A 41 -4.08 -3.69 35.73
N ASN A 42 -5.37 -3.86 36.02
CA ASN A 42 -5.93 -4.72 37.07
C ASN A 42 -6.65 -5.90 36.39
N PHE A 43 -6.09 -7.11 36.48
CA PHE A 43 -6.62 -8.32 35.84
C PHE A 43 -7.72 -8.95 36.72
N ASP A 44 -8.93 -9.18 36.18
CA ASP A 44 -9.90 -10.09 36.81
C ASP A 44 -10.50 -11.09 35.80
N GLN A 45 -10.23 -12.35 36.10
CA GLN A 45 -10.91 -13.61 35.79
C GLN A 45 -11.64 -13.76 34.42
N THR A 46 -10.95 -14.29 33.41
CA THR A 46 -10.90 -15.75 33.12
C THR A 46 -10.28 -15.99 31.72
N GLU A 47 -8.95 -16.03 31.58
CA GLU A 47 -8.28 -16.10 30.26
C GLU A 47 -7.01 -16.96 30.15
N HIS A 48 -6.90 -17.60 28.97
CA HIS A 48 -5.95 -18.63 28.57
C HIS A 48 -4.47 -18.30 28.80
N PRO A 49 -3.62 -19.32 29.00
CA PRO A 49 -2.22 -19.14 29.36
C PRO A 49 -1.32 -18.40 28.33
N GLN A 50 -1.31 -18.84 27.07
CA GLN A 50 -0.26 -18.42 26.12
C GLN A 50 -0.39 -16.98 25.64
N GLN A 51 -1.60 -16.44 25.54
CA GLN A 51 -1.82 -15.03 25.19
C GLN A 51 -1.41 -14.09 26.33
N ASN A 52 -1.56 -14.54 27.58
CA ASN A 52 -1.04 -13.83 28.75
C ASN A 52 0.51 -13.85 28.78
N PHE A 53 1.16 -14.94 28.38
CA PHE A 53 2.62 -15.02 28.27
C PHE A 53 3.16 -13.98 27.28
N ASP A 54 2.62 -13.88 26.08
CA ASP A 54 3.11 -12.99 25.02
C ASP A 54 3.05 -11.50 25.40
N ILE A 55 1.97 -11.11 26.06
CA ILE A 55 1.76 -9.73 26.52
C ILE A 55 2.72 -9.41 27.66
N ILE A 56 2.87 -10.32 28.61
CA ILE A 56 3.78 -10.14 29.75
C ILE A 56 5.24 -10.14 29.27
N TYR A 57 5.57 -10.96 28.26
CA TYR A 57 6.91 -11.07 27.67
C TYR A 57 7.31 -9.78 26.97
N ALA A 58 6.42 -9.22 26.14
CA ALA A 58 6.69 -7.95 25.50
C ALA A 58 6.80 -6.79 26.51
N CYS A 59 5.98 -6.79 27.57
CA CYS A 59 6.13 -5.83 28.65
C CYS A 59 7.47 -5.97 29.39
N ALA A 60 7.98 -7.20 29.53
CA ALA A 60 9.28 -7.44 30.13
C ALA A 60 10.43 -6.93 29.25
N VAL A 61 10.38 -7.13 27.93
CA VAL A 61 11.36 -6.57 26.97
C VAL A 61 11.43 -5.06 27.09
N ILE A 62 10.27 -4.40 27.11
CA ILE A 62 10.21 -2.92 27.23
C ILE A 62 10.79 -2.46 28.57
N LYS A 63 10.48 -3.13 29.68
CA LYS A 63 11.00 -2.76 31.00
C LYS A 63 12.48 -3.05 31.18
N TYR A 64 12.97 -4.13 30.59
CA TYR A 64 14.37 -4.51 30.62
C TYR A 64 15.24 -3.51 29.87
N ASP A 65 14.83 -3.10 28.67
CA ASP A 65 15.49 -2.04 27.90
C ASP A 65 15.55 -0.71 28.69
N GLN A 66 14.44 -0.33 29.34
CA GLN A 66 14.37 0.87 30.18
C GLN A 66 15.24 0.81 31.44
N SER A 67 15.71 -0.37 31.85
CA SER A 67 16.54 -0.55 33.05
C SER A 67 18.02 -0.27 32.82
N LYS A 68 18.46 0.01 31.57
CA LYS A 68 19.86 0.26 31.20
C LYS A 68 20.25 1.75 31.26
N THR A 69 21.45 2.02 31.77
CA THR A 69 22.00 3.39 31.90
C THR A 69 22.49 3.94 30.56
N GLU A 70 22.60 5.27 30.38
CA GLU A 70 23.01 5.91 29.11
C GLU A 70 24.34 5.37 28.54
N ASP A 71 25.30 5.01 29.40
CA ASP A 71 26.58 4.43 28.99
C ASP A 71 26.47 2.98 28.44
N GLN A 72 25.31 2.33 28.61
CA GLN A 72 25.00 0.96 28.17
C GLN A 72 24.04 0.93 26.96
N TRP A 73 23.69 2.10 26.40
CA TRP A 73 22.69 2.18 25.33
C TRP A 73 23.13 1.62 23.99
N ASN A 74 24.43 1.61 23.68
CA ASN A 74 24.94 0.94 22.48
C ASN A 74 24.72 -0.59 22.52
N ASP A 75 24.63 -1.16 23.72
CA ASP A 75 24.46 -2.60 23.96
C ASP A 75 22.97 -2.97 24.09
N SER A 76 22.15 -2.06 24.64
CA SER A 76 20.72 -2.26 24.92
C SER A 76 19.87 -2.51 23.67
N ASP A 77 20.13 -1.77 22.59
CA ASP A 77 19.40 -1.92 21.33
C ASP A 77 19.61 -3.33 20.72
N ILE A 78 20.81 -3.89 20.88
CA ILE A 78 21.18 -5.23 20.39
C ILE A 78 20.51 -6.32 21.25
N LEU A 79 20.44 -6.10 22.58
CA LEU A 79 19.84 -7.05 23.53
C LEU A 79 18.32 -7.10 23.40
N ALA A 80 17.66 -5.94 23.29
CA ALA A 80 16.22 -5.88 23.06
C ALA A 80 15.87 -6.50 21.69
N GLU A 81 16.67 -6.24 20.64
CA GLU A 81 16.50 -6.86 19.33
C GLU A 81 16.64 -8.39 19.38
N LEU A 82 17.56 -8.92 20.21
CA LEU A 82 17.72 -10.36 20.43
C LEU A 82 16.52 -10.99 21.15
N PHE A 83 16.04 -10.40 22.25
CA PHE A 83 14.85 -10.89 22.96
C PHE A 83 13.56 -10.79 22.12
N LEU A 84 13.58 -9.92 21.10
CA LEU A 84 12.51 -9.82 20.12
C LEU A 84 12.60 -10.87 19.00
N LYS A 85 13.52 -11.83 19.07
CA LYS A 85 13.60 -12.92 18.09
C LYS A 85 12.70 -14.07 18.52
N ASP A 86 11.90 -14.54 17.56
CA ASP A 86 10.87 -15.55 17.78
C ASP A 86 11.44 -16.88 18.34
N VAL A 87 12.68 -17.22 17.95
CA VAL A 87 13.43 -18.39 18.47
C VAL A 87 13.80 -18.21 19.94
N ILE A 88 14.26 -17.02 20.35
CA ILE A 88 14.64 -16.70 21.73
C ILE A 88 13.41 -16.63 22.64
N LYS A 89 12.31 -16.07 22.15
CA LYS A 89 11.02 -16.07 22.86
C LYS A 89 10.52 -17.49 23.13
N LYS A 90 10.53 -18.36 22.11
CA LYS A 90 10.13 -19.78 22.24
C LYS A 90 11.05 -20.54 23.19
N ALA A 91 12.35 -20.26 23.14
CA ALA A 91 13.32 -20.82 24.09
C ALA A 91 13.05 -20.36 25.53
N PHE A 92 12.69 -19.08 25.71
CA PHE A 92 12.38 -18.52 27.02
C PHE A 92 11.10 -19.10 27.63
N ASP A 93 10.03 -19.20 26.83
CA ASP A 93 8.78 -19.88 27.20
C ASP A 93 9.06 -21.33 27.66
N LYS A 94 9.79 -22.08 26.85
CA LYS A 94 10.19 -23.46 27.15
C LYS A 94 11.08 -23.55 28.41
N SER A 95 12.01 -22.62 28.61
CA SER A 95 12.89 -22.59 29.79
C SER A 95 12.11 -22.31 31.08
N PHE A 96 11.06 -21.49 30.99
CA PHE A 96 10.19 -21.14 32.11
C PHE A 96 9.33 -22.34 32.52
N HIS A 97 8.80 -23.08 31.55
CA HIS A 97 8.03 -24.29 31.78
C HIS A 97 8.87 -25.48 32.28
N THR A 98 10.15 -25.57 31.88
CA THR A 98 11.05 -26.69 32.23
C THR A 98 12.03 -26.38 33.37
N GLN A 99 12.03 -25.14 33.87
CA GLN A 99 13.00 -24.59 34.84
C GLN A 99 14.46 -24.80 34.44
N ASN A 100 14.74 -24.95 33.15
CA ASN A 100 16.06 -25.19 32.61
C ASN A 100 16.49 -24.04 31.70
N TYR A 101 17.25 -23.12 32.28
CA TYR A 101 17.67 -21.87 31.62
C TYR A 101 18.86 -22.05 30.68
N GLU A 102 19.51 -23.22 30.69
CA GLU A 102 20.53 -23.59 29.68
C GLU A 102 19.91 -23.71 28.28
N ILE A 103 18.59 -23.84 28.16
CA ILE A 103 17.87 -23.87 26.87
C ILE A 103 18.00 -22.53 26.14
N VAL A 104 17.79 -21.41 26.83
CA VAL A 104 17.90 -20.07 26.21
C VAL A 104 19.34 -19.78 25.83
N LYS A 105 20.28 -20.18 26.69
CA LYS A 105 21.72 -20.02 26.43
C LYS A 105 22.20 -20.87 25.26
N GLY A 106 21.77 -22.12 25.17
CA GLY A 106 22.09 -23.00 24.05
C GLY A 106 21.60 -22.45 22.71
N GLU A 107 20.43 -21.81 22.68
CA GLU A 107 19.90 -21.15 21.47
C GLU A 107 20.69 -19.87 21.15
N ILE A 108 21.09 -19.07 22.14
CA ILE A 108 21.96 -17.90 21.94
C ILE A 108 23.34 -18.33 21.42
N ASP A 109 23.97 -19.33 22.04
CA ASP A 109 25.28 -19.85 21.64
C ASP A 109 25.24 -20.50 20.25
N ALA A 110 24.16 -21.22 19.91
CA ALA A 110 23.94 -21.77 18.57
C ALA A 110 23.78 -20.67 17.52
N CYS A 111 23.08 -19.58 17.86
CA CYS A 111 22.92 -18.40 16.99
C CYS A 111 24.25 -17.66 16.74
N VAL A 112 25.22 -17.71 17.67
CA VAL A 112 26.54 -17.08 17.51
C VAL A 112 27.47 -17.89 16.57
N VAL A 113 27.14 -19.15 16.26
CA VAL A 113 28.03 -20.08 15.54
C VAL A 113 27.60 -20.36 14.08
N TRP A 114 26.31 -20.36 13.73
CA TRP A 114 25.84 -20.76 12.39
C TRP A 114 25.75 -19.59 11.37
N GLU A 115 26.14 -19.88 10.12
CA GLU A 115 26.13 -18.93 8.99
C GLU A 115 24.72 -18.86 8.34
N GLU A 116 23.81 -18.08 8.92
CA GLU A 116 22.60 -17.61 8.22
C GLU A 116 22.71 -16.11 7.90
N GLN A 117 22.30 -15.70 6.69
CA GLN A 117 22.51 -14.34 6.15
C GLN A 117 21.83 -13.21 6.97
N ASP A 118 20.76 -13.51 7.71
CA ASP A 118 19.99 -12.52 8.51
C ASP A 118 20.63 -12.13 9.85
N TRP A 119 21.70 -12.80 10.27
CA TRP A 119 22.33 -12.61 11.58
C TRP A 119 23.72 -11.99 11.53
N ASN A 120 24.32 -11.84 10.35
CA ASN A 120 25.73 -11.42 10.20
C ASN A 120 26.03 -10.08 10.88
N THR A 121 25.10 -9.12 10.83
CA THR A 121 25.26 -7.79 11.44
C THR A 121 25.09 -7.82 12.97
N LEU A 122 24.16 -8.62 13.50
CA LEU A 122 23.93 -8.74 14.95
C LEU A 122 25.05 -9.56 15.61
N ARG A 123 25.54 -10.59 14.93
CA ARG A 123 26.65 -11.45 15.34
C ARG A 123 27.96 -10.68 15.49
N GLN A 124 28.32 -9.85 14.50
CA GLN A 124 29.52 -8.99 14.57
C GLN A 124 29.44 -8.03 15.77
N LYS A 125 28.29 -7.39 15.96
CA LYS A 125 28.07 -6.47 17.08
C LYS A 125 28.11 -7.17 18.45
N ILE A 126 27.55 -8.38 18.55
CA ILE A 126 27.61 -9.20 19.77
C ILE A 126 29.04 -9.65 20.09
N GLN A 127 29.86 -9.97 19.09
CA GLN A 127 31.25 -10.40 19.29
C GLN A 127 32.20 -9.25 19.67
N GLU A 128 31.89 -8.03 19.25
CA GLU A 128 32.64 -6.81 19.61
C GLU A 128 32.34 -6.34 21.05
N LEU A 129 31.21 -6.74 21.61
CA LEU A 129 30.76 -6.38 22.96
C LEU A 129 31.02 -7.54 23.93
N ASN A 130 31.82 -7.30 24.97
CA ASN A 130 32.15 -8.30 26.00
C ASN A 130 30.98 -8.46 27.00
N ILE A 131 29.78 -8.84 26.51
CA ILE A 131 28.54 -8.92 27.28
C ILE A 131 28.50 -10.21 28.11
N ASP A 132 28.25 -10.08 29.42
CA ASP A 132 27.96 -11.23 30.28
C ASP A 132 26.49 -11.67 30.14
N TRP A 133 26.26 -12.60 29.21
CA TRP A 133 24.94 -13.11 28.88
C TRP A 133 24.18 -13.72 30.05
N ASN A 134 24.88 -14.32 31.02
CA ASN A 134 24.22 -14.92 32.18
C ASN A 134 23.65 -13.82 33.08
N GLN A 135 24.40 -12.74 33.25
CA GLN A 135 23.95 -11.59 34.04
C GLN A 135 22.76 -10.89 33.39
N GLU A 136 22.74 -10.83 32.06
CA GLU A 136 21.70 -10.14 31.32
C GLU A 136 20.38 -10.92 31.21
N LEU A 137 20.47 -12.24 31.04
CA LEU A 137 19.31 -13.12 31.10
C LEU A 137 18.66 -13.14 32.49
N GLU A 138 19.43 -13.14 33.57
CA GLU A 138 18.87 -13.09 34.92
C GLU A 138 18.15 -11.76 35.19
N LYS A 139 18.71 -10.63 34.75
CA LYS A 139 18.04 -9.31 34.86
C LYS A 139 16.71 -9.27 34.10
N PHE A 140 16.67 -9.79 32.87
CA PHE A 140 15.44 -9.86 32.08
C PHE A 140 14.38 -10.76 32.75
N LYS A 141 14.83 -11.93 33.23
CA LYS A 141 13.99 -12.91 33.92
C LYS A 141 13.37 -12.35 35.19
N ASP A 142 14.13 -11.62 36.00
CA ASP A 142 13.62 -11.00 37.22
C ASP A 142 12.48 -10.01 36.92
N ILE A 143 12.63 -9.21 35.86
CA ILE A 143 11.60 -8.26 35.40
C ILE A 143 10.36 -9.00 34.90
N PHE A 144 10.52 -10.06 34.12
CA PHE A 144 9.41 -10.88 33.63
C PHE A 144 8.66 -11.55 34.80
N ILE A 145 9.38 -12.15 35.75
CA ILE A 145 8.79 -12.80 36.93
C ILE A 145 8.05 -11.79 37.81
N GLU A 146 8.57 -10.57 37.96
CA GLU A 146 7.89 -9.51 38.69
C GLU A 146 6.54 -9.14 38.02
N LEU A 147 6.51 -9.08 36.69
CA LEU A 147 5.29 -8.82 35.93
C LEU A 147 4.26 -9.95 36.02
N VAL A 148 4.71 -11.22 35.93
CA VAL A 148 3.85 -12.40 36.13
C VAL A 148 3.28 -12.43 37.55
N LYS A 149 4.07 -12.06 38.57
CA LYS A 149 3.58 -11.99 39.97
C LYS A 149 2.54 -10.90 40.17
N LYS A 150 2.65 -9.79 39.43
CA LYS A 150 1.69 -8.68 39.47
C LYS A 150 0.38 -8.98 38.74
N SER A 151 0.33 -9.95 37.82
CA SER A 151 -0.88 -10.29 37.06
C SER A 151 -1.83 -11.28 37.77
N GLY A 152 -1.38 -11.96 38.84
CA GLY A 152 -2.29 -12.46 39.88
C GLY A 152 -2.70 -13.94 39.91
N LYS A 153 -2.27 -14.87 39.01
CA LYS A 153 -2.32 -16.37 39.19
C LYS A 153 -1.75 -17.17 37.96
N PRO A 154 -1.43 -18.48 38.09
CA PRO A 154 -0.60 -19.22 37.14
C PRO A 154 -1.31 -19.74 35.86
N LEU A 155 -0.51 -19.81 34.80
CA LEU A 155 -0.76 -20.03 33.37
C LEU A 155 -1.39 -21.39 32.97
N GLU A 156 -2.47 -21.92 33.59
CA GLU A 156 -2.92 -23.30 33.23
C GLU A 156 -4.40 -23.55 32.87
N SER A 157 -5.34 -22.60 32.77
CA SER A 157 -6.76 -23.02 32.72
C SER A 157 -7.77 -22.08 32.06
N TYR A 158 -7.91 -21.98 30.73
CA TYR A 158 -9.15 -21.42 30.13
C TYR A 158 -9.53 -22.10 28.80
N SER A 159 -10.75 -21.92 28.29
CA SER A 159 -11.33 -22.65 27.13
C SER A 159 -12.16 -21.76 26.17
N ILE A 160 -12.28 -22.19 24.92
CA ILE A 160 -12.55 -21.44 23.66
C ILE A 160 -13.98 -20.86 23.51
N GLN A 161 -14.98 -21.39 24.21
CA GLN A 161 -16.39 -21.04 23.96
C GLN A 161 -16.79 -19.60 24.34
N LYS A 162 -16.02 -18.92 25.19
CA LYS A 162 -16.28 -17.51 25.55
C LYS A 162 -15.66 -16.49 24.59
N ILE A 163 -14.77 -16.94 23.69
CA ILE A 163 -14.14 -16.07 22.69
C ILE A 163 -15.17 -15.57 21.68
N GLU A 164 -16.10 -16.44 21.27
CA GLU A 164 -17.15 -16.08 20.32
C GLU A 164 -18.17 -15.09 20.93
N GLU A 165 -18.49 -15.23 22.22
CA GLU A 165 -19.38 -14.28 22.91
C GLU A 165 -18.70 -12.92 23.21
N ILE A 166 -17.39 -12.91 23.48
CA ILE A 166 -16.64 -11.67 23.75
C ILE A 166 -16.38 -10.91 22.46
N SER A 167 -16.06 -11.60 21.36
CA SER A 167 -15.93 -10.95 20.04
C SER A 167 -17.24 -10.27 19.64
N GLN A 168 -18.38 -10.93 19.85
CA GLN A 168 -19.70 -10.36 19.57
C GLN A 168 -20.01 -9.12 20.43
N LYS A 169 -19.67 -9.13 21.73
CA LYS A 169 -19.89 -7.97 22.62
C LYS A 169 -18.89 -6.83 22.41
N LEU A 170 -17.66 -7.14 21.98
CA LEU A 170 -16.63 -6.15 21.67
C LEU A 170 -16.96 -5.42 20.36
N ASP A 171 -17.48 -6.13 19.35
CA ASP A 171 -18.02 -5.54 18.14
C ASP A 171 -19.24 -4.62 18.43
N GLU A 172 -20.09 -5.01 19.38
CA GLU A 172 -21.24 -4.20 19.84
C GLU A 172 -20.80 -2.91 20.57
N LEU A 173 -19.69 -2.94 21.30
CA LEU A 173 -19.13 -1.78 22.01
C LEU A 173 -18.31 -0.85 21.10
N LEU A 174 -17.59 -1.41 20.11
CA LEU A 174 -16.85 -0.65 19.09
C LEU A 174 -17.79 0.14 18.16
N ARG A 175 -18.98 -0.42 17.86
CA ARG A 175 -20.04 0.31 17.14
C ARG A 175 -20.57 1.52 17.93
N ASN A 176 -20.54 1.47 19.26
CA ASN A 176 -21.09 2.52 20.13
C ASN A 176 -20.08 3.62 20.53
N GLN A 177 -18.76 3.40 20.38
CA GLN A 177 -17.72 4.38 20.73
C GLN A 177 -17.22 5.27 19.56
N ASN A 178 -17.60 4.98 18.31
CA ASN A 178 -17.18 5.72 17.12
C ASN A 178 -17.74 7.16 16.99
N LYS A 179 -18.39 7.70 18.03
CA LYS A 179 -19.00 9.04 17.96
C LYS A 179 -18.03 10.21 18.07
N ASN A 180 -16.86 10.07 18.69
CA ASN A 180 -16.03 11.24 18.98
C ASN A 180 -14.53 10.90 19.13
N THR A 181 -13.76 11.04 18.03
CA THR A 181 -12.44 11.74 17.91
C THR A 181 -11.50 11.13 16.83
N ASP A 182 -11.27 11.92 15.78
CA ASP A 182 -10.27 11.87 14.68
C ASP A 182 -9.81 10.50 14.14
N SER A 183 -10.63 9.92 13.27
CA SER A 183 -10.38 8.71 12.49
C SER A 183 -9.51 8.98 11.24
N PHE A 184 -8.69 8.00 10.85
CA PHE A 184 -8.44 7.81 9.42
C PHE A 184 -9.81 7.63 8.75
N THR A 185 -10.20 8.59 7.91
CA THR A 185 -11.60 8.78 7.53
C THR A 185 -12.02 7.98 6.30
N TYR A 186 -11.14 7.09 5.84
CA TYR A 186 -11.31 6.19 4.72
C TYR A 186 -10.65 4.82 5.04
N PRO A 187 -11.08 3.72 4.36
CA PRO A 187 -10.65 2.37 4.69
C PRO A 187 -9.11 2.16 4.72
N PRO A 188 -8.58 1.32 5.64
CA PRO A 188 -7.15 1.05 5.77
C PRO A 188 -6.45 0.63 4.47
N GLU A 189 -7.13 -0.16 3.65
CA GLU A 189 -6.63 -0.67 2.36
C GLU A 189 -6.35 0.43 1.32
N PHE A 190 -6.91 1.64 1.50
CA PHE A 190 -6.67 2.79 0.62
C PHE A 190 -5.66 3.79 1.18
N GLN A 191 -5.22 3.66 2.43
CA GLN A 191 -4.36 4.67 3.08
C GLN A 191 -3.01 4.83 2.39
N SER A 192 -2.34 3.72 2.07
CA SER A 192 -1.05 3.74 1.39
C SER A 192 -1.18 4.37 -0.01
N LEU A 193 -2.21 3.96 -0.76
CA LEU A 193 -2.51 4.49 -2.09
C LEU A 193 -2.76 6.00 -2.04
N ILE A 194 -3.64 6.47 -1.17
CA ILE A 194 -3.96 7.90 -1.06
C ILE A 194 -2.71 8.70 -0.69
N THR A 195 -1.96 8.23 0.32
CA THR A 195 -0.72 8.90 0.77
C THR A 195 0.32 9.00 -0.35
N GLU A 196 0.52 7.90 -1.09
CA GLU A 196 1.44 7.87 -2.23
C GLU A 196 1.00 8.81 -3.35
N LYS A 197 -0.30 8.84 -3.68
CA LYS A 197 -0.82 9.69 -4.76
C LYS A 197 -0.77 11.17 -4.44
N ILE A 198 -0.87 11.57 -3.17
CA ILE A 198 -0.88 12.98 -2.77
C ILE A 198 0.49 13.56 -2.39
N LYS A 199 1.54 12.72 -2.22
CA LYS A 199 2.90 13.14 -1.76
C LYS A 199 3.43 14.39 -2.48
N LEU A 200 3.21 14.48 -3.80
CA LEU A 200 3.67 15.58 -4.66
C LEU A 200 2.49 16.21 -5.43
N PHE A 201 1.30 16.26 -4.81
CA PHE A 201 0.13 16.81 -5.47
C PHE A 201 0.30 18.30 -5.78
N CYS A 202 -0.02 18.71 -7.02
CA CYS A 202 -0.01 20.10 -7.45
C CYS A 202 -1.17 20.38 -8.42
N GLY A 203 -1.73 21.59 -8.35
CA GLY A 203 -2.67 22.10 -9.35
C GLY A 203 -4.07 21.48 -9.29
N ARG A 204 -4.71 21.34 -10.46
CA ARG A 204 -6.03 20.72 -10.69
C ARG A 204 -7.22 21.49 -10.11
N LYS A 205 -7.02 22.75 -9.75
CA LYS A 205 -8.07 23.60 -9.17
C LYS A 205 -9.33 23.67 -10.04
N PHE A 206 -9.17 23.79 -11.36
CA PHE A 206 -10.29 23.86 -12.29
C PHE A 206 -11.21 22.63 -12.25
N VAL A 207 -10.68 21.46 -11.87
CA VAL A 207 -11.47 20.23 -11.73
C VAL A 207 -12.31 20.26 -10.45
N PHE A 208 -11.71 20.71 -9.34
CA PHE A 208 -12.42 20.86 -8.07
C PHE A 208 -13.46 21.98 -8.14
N ASP A 209 -13.12 23.12 -8.76
CA ASP A 209 -14.06 24.22 -8.99
C ASP A 209 -15.25 23.76 -9.85
N ALA A 210 -15.02 22.95 -10.89
CA ALA A 210 -16.09 22.38 -11.70
C ALA A 210 -16.98 21.41 -10.91
N PHE A 211 -16.39 20.58 -10.04
CA PHE A 211 -17.17 19.68 -9.18
C PHE A 211 -17.99 20.44 -8.14
N GLU A 212 -17.43 21.48 -7.52
CA GLU A 212 -18.16 22.33 -6.59
C GLU A 212 -19.31 23.08 -7.27
N ASN A 213 -19.10 23.59 -8.49
CA ASN A 213 -20.18 24.17 -9.29
C ASN A 213 -21.28 23.15 -9.59
N PHE A 214 -20.91 21.93 -10.01
CA PHE A 214 -21.86 20.84 -10.23
C PHE A 214 -22.69 20.54 -8.98
N ILE A 215 -22.07 20.49 -7.80
CA ILE A 215 -22.75 20.26 -6.54
C ILE A 215 -23.70 21.43 -6.19
N ASN A 216 -23.34 22.67 -6.51
CA ASN A 216 -24.16 23.84 -6.19
C ASN A 216 -25.35 24.02 -7.14
N ASP A 217 -25.19 23.59 -8.40
CA ASP A 217 -26.21 23.75 -9.45
C ASP A 217 -27.21 22.59 -9.50
N ASN A 218 -26.91 21.47 -8.84
CA ASN A 218 -27.72 20.26 -8.86
C ASN A 218 -28.06 19.83 -7.43
N LYS A 219 -29.18 19.12 -7.24
CA LYS A 219 -29.52 18.56 -5.92
C LYS A 219 -28.82 17.24 -5.63
N LYS A 220 -28.34 16.56 -6.67
CA LYS A 220 -27.78 15.21 -6.67
C LYS A 220 -27.26 14.87 -8.06
N GLY A 221 -26.36 13.89 -8.17
CA GLY A 221 -25.98 13.33 -9.47
C GLY A 221 -24.59 12.72 -9.54
N TYR A 222 -24.17 12.42 -10.77
CA TYR A 222 -22.88 11.82 -11.10
C TYR A 222 -22.00 12.83 -11.84
N PHE A 223 -20.85 13.15 -11.26
CA PHE A 223 -19.80 13.95 -11.90
C PHE A 223 -18.63 13.05 -12.25
N THR A 224 -18.19 13.06 -13.52
CA THR A 224 -17.15 12.14 -14.00
C THR A 224 -15.96 12.89 -14.56
N VAL A 225 -14.78 12.67 -13.99
CA VAL A 225 -13.50 13.13 -14.56
C VAL A 225 -12.99 12.09 -15.56
N ILE A 226 -12.90 12.50 -16.82
CA ILE A 226 -12.43 11.68 -17.93
C ILE A 226 -11.03 12.13 -18.31
N GLY A 227 -10.16 11.22 -18.71
CA GLY A 227 -8.86 11.56 -19.26
C GLY A 227 -8.02 10.33 -19.57
N ASP A 228 -6.94 10.53 -20.31
CA ASP A 228 -6.06 9.45 -20.72
C ASP A 228 -5.21 8.91 -19.55
N ALA A 229 -4.51 7.81 -19.81
CA ALA A 229 -3.66 7.19 -18.82
C ALA A 229 -2.53 8.15 -18.41
N GLY A 230 -2.27 8.27 -17.10
CA GLY A 230 -1.19 9.11 -16.60
C GLY A 230 -1.51 10.59 -16.42
N MET A 231 -2.72 11.05 -16.76
CA MET A 231 -3.13 12.46 -16.52
C MET A 231 -3.41 12.79 -15.05
N GLY A 232 -3.39 11.82 -14.12
CA GLY A 232 -3.56 12.09 -12.68
C GLY A 232 -4.99 12.02 -12.15
N LYS A 233 -5.90 11.31 -12.83
CA LYS A 233 -7.29 11.09 -12.38
C LYS A 233 -7.39 10.52 -10.96
N SER A 234 -6.69 9.42 -10.69
CA SER A 234 -6.62 8.80 -9.36
C SER A 234 -6.01 9.72 -8.31
N THR A 235 -5.10 10.60 -8.72
CA THR A 235 -4.49 11.61 -7.86
C THR A 235 -5.49 12.72 -7.50
N ILE A 236 -6.33 13.16 -8.44
CA ILE A 236 -7.45 14.08 -8.18
C ILE A 236 -8.45 13.45 -7.21
N ALA A 237 -8.86 12.20 -7.45
CA ALA A 237 -9.75 11.47 -6.56
C ALA A 237 -9.16 11.32 -5.13
N ALA A 238 -7.92 10.85 -5.02
CA ALA A 238 -7.23 10.71 -3.74
C ALA A 238 -7.09 12.03 -2.98
N LYS A 239 -6.79 13.14 -3.68
CA LYS A 239 -6.72 14.46 -3.08
C LYS A 239 -8.06 14.91 -2.52
N TYR A 240 -9.15 14.72 -3.27
CA TYR A 240 -10.49 15.07 -2.80
C TYR A 240 -10.87 14.24 -1.55
N VAL A 241 -10.62 12.93 -1.59
CA VAL A 241 -10.85 12.04 -0.44
C VAL A 241 -10.06 12.48 0.79
N PHE A 242 -8.78 12.83 0.61
CA PHE A 242 -7.91 13.26 1.69
C PHE A 242 -8.40 14.56 2.35
N GLU A 243 -8.78 15.57 1.56
CA GLU A 243 -9.18 16.89 2.07
C GLU A 243 -10.59 16.89 2.66
N HIS A 244 -11.53 16.22 1.99
CA HIS A 244 -12.95 16.24 2.34
C HIS A 244 -13.37 15.03 3.17
N LYS A 245 -12.46 14.09 3.41
CA LYS A 245 -12.70 12.90 4.22
C LYS A 245 -13.94 12.11 3.76
N THR A 246 -14.12 11.98 2.45
CA THR A 246 -15.30 11.35 1.83
C THR A 246 -15.24 9.83 1.89
N ILE A 247 -16.40 9.20 1.69
CA ILE A 247 -16.45 7.76 1.38
C ILE A 247 -15.76 7.54 0.04
N CYS A 248 -14.98 6.46 -0.08
CA CYS A 248 -14.20 6.22 -1.28
C CYS A 248 -14.06 4.74 -1.65
N TYR A 249 -13.87 4.49 -2.95
CA TYR A 249 -13.44 3.20 -3.44
C TYR A 249 -12.49 3.37 -4.63
N PHE A 250 -11.33 2.71 -4.60
CA PHE A 250 -10.35 2.74 -5.68
C PHE A 250 -10.33 1.38 -6.39
N ASN A 251 -10.87 1.33 -7.61
CA ASN A 251 -10.77 0.13 -8.42
C ASN A 251 -9.33 -0.07 -8.86
N ASN A 252 -8.85 -1.32 -8.81
CA ASN A 252 -7.54 -1.69 -9.28
C ASN A 252 -7.58 -3.09 -9.91
N LEU A 253 -7.39 -3.16 -11.22
CA LEU A 253 -7.39 -4.42 -11.97
C LEU A 253 -6.24 -5.36 -11.56
N GLN A 254 -5.06 -4.81 -11.28
CA GLN A 254 -3.87 -5.60 -10.93
C GLN A 254 -3.98 -6.24 -9.54
N GLU A 255 -4.66 -5.56 -8.61
CA GLU A 255 -4.92 -6.07 -7.26
C GLU A 255 -6.22 -6.89 -7.15
N ASN A 256 -6.92 -7.15 -8.27
CA ASN A 256 -8.24 -7.78 -8.31
C ASN A 256 -9.28 -7.12 -7.39
N ARG A 257 -9.12 -5.83 -7.11
CA ARG A 257 -10.02 -5.00 -6.31
C ARG A 257 -10.88 -4.17 -7.24
N ASN A 258 -11.72 -4.82 -8.02
CA ASN A 258 -12.44 -4.16 -9.12
C ASN A 258 -13.76 -4.86 -9.50
N SER A 259 -14.32 -5.67 -8.60
CA SER A 259 -15.63 -6.31 -8.81
C SER A 259 -16.75 -5.51 -8.13
N PRO A 260 -17.99 -5.55 -8.66
CA PRO A 260 -19.13 -4.91 -8.00
C PRO A 260 -19.37 -5.37 -6.56
N GLU A 261 -19.10 -6.64 -6.26
CA GLU A 261 -19.33 -7.24 -4.93
C GLU A 261 -18.40 -6.61 -3.89
N LEU A 262 -17.09 -6.52 -4.20
CA LEU A 262 -16.10 -5.88 -3.33
C LEU A 262 -16.38 -4.37 -3.15
N PHE A 263 -16.84 -3.71 -4.22
CA PHE A 263 -17.27 -2.31 -4.14
C PHE A 263 -18.45 -2.14 -3.18
N LEU A 264 -19.51 -2.92 -3.37
CA LEU A 264 -20.71 -2.84 -2.53
C LEU A 264 -20.41 -3.16 -1.07
N GLU A 265 -19.58 -4.18 -0.81
CA GLU A 265 -19.14 -4.53 0.54
C GLU A 265 -18.43 -3.35 1.22
N SER A 266 -17.43 -2.77 0.56
CA SER A 266 -16.65 -1.65 1.12
C SER A 266 -17.51 -0.40 1.33
N ILE A 267 -18.34 -0.01 0.35
CA ILE A 267 -19.20 1.17 0.44
C ILE A 267 -20.28 0.98 1.53
N ARG A 268 -20.86 -0.22 1.63
CA ARG A 268 -21.80 -0.56 2.70
C ARG A 268 -21.15 -0.37 4.07
N GLN A 269 -19.98 -0.95 4.29
CA GLN A 269 -19.26 -0.80 5.57
C GLN A 269 -18.95 0.66 5.90
N GLN A 270 -18.49 1.43 4.92
CA GLN A 270 -18.22 2.86 5.10
C GLN A 270 -19.49 3.66 5.46
N LEU A 271 -20.61 3.43 4.77
CA LEU A 271 -21.89 4.10 5.04
C LEU A 271 -22.43 3.73 6.43
N ILE A 272 -22.45 2.42 6.76
CA ILE A 272 -22.91 1.92 8.06
C ILE A 272 -22.09 2.53 9.19
N ASN A 273 -20.77 2.48 9.08
CA ASN A 273 -19.88 2.97 10.14
C ASN A 273 -19.93 4.50 10.28
N ARG A 274 -20.03 5.23 9.17
CA ARG A 274 -20.02 6.71 9.19
C ARG A 274 -21.33 7.30 9.70
N TYR A 275 -22.47 6.71 9.35
CA TYR A 275 -23.79 7.24 9.66
C TYR A 275 -24.55 6.42 10.71
N GLU A 276 -23.89 5.41 11.30
CA GLU A 276 -24.43 4.52 12.33
C GLU A 276 -25.78 3.92 11.92
N LEU A 277 -25.82 3.39 10.70
CA LEU A 277 -27.04 2.81 10.14
C LEU A 277 -27.36 1.50 10.85
N THR A 278 -28.61 1.33 11.26
CA THR A 278 -29.09 0.11 11.93
C THR A 278 -30.10 -0.62 11.05
N ASN A 279 -30.20 -1.95 11.19
CA ASN A 279 -31.13 -2.81 10.44
C ASN A 279 -30.93 -2.81 8.91
N VAL A 280 -29.71 -2.60 8.42
CA VAL A 280 -29.39 -2.49 6.98
C VAL A 280 -28.44 -3.59 6.46
N GLU A 281 -28.33 -4.72 7.17
CA GLU A 281 -27.35 -5.79 6.89
C GLU A 281 -27.46 -6.33 5.45
N ASN A 282 -28.68 -6.44 4.92
CA ASN A 282 -28.96 -6.90 3.57
C ASN A 282 -29.50 -5.80 2.65
N ALA A 283 -29.42 -4.54 3.07
CA ALA A 283 -29.93 -3.42 2.28
C ALA A 283 -29.12 -3.24 1.00
N ASP A 284 -29.82 -2.89 -0.08
CA ASP A 284 -29.19 -2.46 -1.32
C ASP A 284 -28.59 -1.05 -1.15
N LEU A 285 -27.76 -0.65 -2.13
CA LEU A 285 -27.08 0.63 -2.07
C LEU A 285 -28.08 1.81 -2.07
N SER A 286 -29.19 1.71 -2.81
CA SER A 286 -30.20 2.78 -2.84
C SER A 286 -30.85 3.02 -1.47
N THR A 287 -31.15 1.95 -0.76
CA THR A 287 -31.70 1.98 0.60
C THR A 287 -30.67 2.56 1.57
N LEU A 288 -29.41 2.09 1.50
CA LEU A 288 -28.32 2.61 2.33
C LEU A 288 -28.08 4.11 2.14
N LEU A 289 -28.12 4.59 0.90
CA LEU A 289 -27.99 6.02 0.60
C LEU A 289 -29.16 6.81 1.20
N THR A 290 -30.38 6.29 1.11
CA THR A 290 -31.57 6.95 1.67
C THR A 290 -31.45 7.07 3.19
N GLU A 291 -31.10 5.99 3.88
CA GLU A 291 -30.89 5.96 5.32
C GLU A 291 -29.72 6.87 5.76
N ALA A 292 -28.62 6.88 5.00
CA ALA A 292 -27.51 7.79 5.25
C ALA A 292 -27.93 9.26 5.10
N THR A 293 -28.69 9.61 4.06
CA THR A 293 -29.20 10.97 3.88
C THR A 293 -30.14 11.44 4.97
N ALA A 294 -30.92 10.52 5.56
CA ALA A 294 -31.80 10.85 6.69
C ALA A 294 -31.03 11.25 7.97
N LYS A 295 -29.73 10.93 8.05
CA LYS A 295 -28.82 11.28 9.16
C LYS A 295 -28.02 12.56 8.90
N LEU A 296 -28.07 13.11 7.69
CA LEU A 296 -27.31 14.31 7.32
C LEU A 296 -27.89 15.56 7.99
N SER A 297 -27.00 16.49 8.34
CA SER A 297 -27.43 17.85 8.72
C SER A 297 -27.99 18.61 7.51
N PRO A 298 -28.84 19.66 7.68
CA PRO A 298 -29.56 20.32 6.58
C PRO A 298 -28.72 20.88 5.41
N ASN A 299 -27.42 21.09 5.60
CA ASN A 299 -26.48 21.57 4.57
C ASN A 299 -25.37 20.55 4.25
N GLU A 300 -25.42 19.38 4.87
CA GLU A 300 -24.42 18.34 4.68
C GLU A 300 -24.73 17.57 3.39
N LYS A 301 -23.67 17.17 2.69
CA LYS A 301 -23.75 16.47 1.40
C LYS A 301 -23.05 15.13 1.56
N LEU A 302 -23.66 14.06 1.06
CA LEU A 302 -23.04 12.74 0.97
C LEU A 302 -22.31 12.64 -0.37
N ILE A 303 -20.98 12.67 -0.31
CA ILE A 303 -20.11 12.52 -1.48
C ILE A 303 -19.41 11.18 -1.43
N ILE A 304 -19.50 10.43 -2.52
CA ILE A 304 -18.84 9.13 -2.71
C ILE A 304 -17.88 9.22 -3.89
N VAL A 305 -16.60 8.99 -3.64
CA VAL A 305 -15.55 9.03 -4.67
C VAL A 305 -15.27 7.61 -5.16
N VAL A 306 -15.39 7.38 -6.46
CA VAL A 306 -15.09 6.07 -7.08
C VAL A 306 -14.07 6.26 -8.20
N ASP A 307 -12.88 5.73 -7.99
CA ASP A 307 -11.78 5.86 -8.95
C ASP A 307 -11.76 4.69 -9.94
N ALA A 308 -11.33 4.97 -11.17
CA ALA A 308 -11.00 4.02 -12.23
C ALA A 308 -12.16 3.09 -12.65
N LEU A 309 -13.31 3.66 -13.04
CA LEU A 309 -14.43 2.86 -13.54
C LEU A 309 -14.08 2.05 -14.80
N ASP A 310 -13.07 2.47 -15.58
CA ASP A 310 -12.56 1.70 -16.72
C ASP A 310 -11.84 0.40 -16.33
N GLU A 311 -11.51 0.22 -15.05
CA GLU A 311 -10.85 -0.99 -14.54
C GLU A 311 -11.85 -2.00 -13.94
N VAL A 312 -13.14 -1.70 -13.93
CA VAL A 312 -14.17 -2.57 -13.34
C VAL A 312 -14.32 -3.86 -14.13
N LYS A 313 -14.23 -5.00 -13.44
CA LYS A 313 -14.51 -6.33 -13.99
C LYS A 313 -15.98 -6.68 -13.72
N GLN A 314 -16.82 -6.45 -14.72
CA GLN A 314 -18.23 -6.79 -14.68
C GLN A 314 -18.69 -7.26 -16.06
N ASP A 315 -19.36 -8.41 -16.12
CA ASP A 315 -19.85 -8.96 -17.38
C ASP A 315 -20.82 -7.98 -18.07
N PRO A 316 -20.78 -7.86 -19.41
CA PRO A 316 -21.72 -7.04 -20.16
C PRO A 316 -23.17 -7.41 -19.83
N GLY A 317 -24.01 -6.41 -19.60
CA GLY A 317 -25.41 -6.62 -19.24
C GLY A 317 -26.18 -5.30 -19.15
N GLY A 318 -27.49 -5.41 -18.93
CA GLY A 318 -28.37 -4.25 -18.77
C GLY A 318 -28.19 -3.48 -17.46
N GLU A 319 -27.42 -4.04 -16.53
CA GLU A 319 -27.14 -3.44 -15.22
C GLU A 319 -26.11 -2.32 -15.29
N ASN A 320 -26.26 -1.38 -14.35
CA ASN A 320 -25.31 -0.30 -14.15
C ASN A 320 -23.93 -0.84 -13.74
N ILE A 321 -22.89 -0.11 -14.14
CA ILE A 321 -21.53 -0.33 -13.68
C ILE A 321 -21.48 -0.28 -12.15
N LEU A 322 -20.84 -1.27 -11.52
CA LEU A 322 -20.79 -1.44 -10.05
C LEU A 322 -22.17 -1.50 -9.37
N TYR A 323 -23.23 -1.79 -10.12
CA TYR A 323 -24.63 -1.71 -9.67
C TYR A 323 -24.99 -0.34 -9.07
N LEU A 324 -24.37 0.74 -9.58
CA LEU A 324 -24.69 2.10 -9.16
C LEU A 324 -26.19 2.41 -9.36
N PRO A 325 -26.86 3.11 -8.43
CA PRO A 325 -28.30 3.39 -8.54
C PRO A 325 -28.67 4.25 -9.75
N LYS A 326 -29.81 3.97 -10.38
CA LYS A 326 -30.35 4.82 -11.46
C LYS A 326 -30.97 6.12 -10.94
N THR A 327 -31.38 6.13 -9.67
CA THR A 327 -31.93 7.27 -8.96
C THR A 327 -31.12 7.49 -7.68
N LEU A 328 -31.07 8.73 -7.20
CA LEU A 328 -30.35 9.10 -5.97
C LEU A 328 -31.28 9.88 -5.04
N PRO A 329 -31.11 9.79 -3.71
CA PRO A 329 -31.67 10.76 -2.78
C PRO A 329 -31.08 12.16 -3.02
N ASP A 330 -31.80 13.20 -2.59
CA ASP A 330 -31.26 14.56 -2.61
C ASP A 330 -30.03 14.65 -1.70
N HIS A 331 -29.08 15.52 -2.05
CA HIS A 331 -27.78 15.71 -1.40
C HIS A 331 -26.77 14.56 -1.54
N VAL A 332 -27.00 13.61 -2.46
CA VAL A 332 -26.04 12.54 -2.80
C VAL A 332 -25.33 12.83 -4.12
N TYR A 333 -24.00 12.82 -4.09
CA TYR A 333 -23.15 13.04 -5.26
C TYR A 333 -22.08 11.97 -5.38
N PHE A 334 -21.85 11.53 -6.61
CA PHE A 334 -20.73 10.66 -6.93
C PHE A 334 -19.68 11.44 -7.71
N PHE A 335 -18.43 11.39 -7.23
CA PHE A 335 -17.25 11.81 -7.97
C PHE A 335 -16.63 10.56 -8.58
N LEU A 336 -16.73 10.42 -9.90
CA LEU A 336 -16.24 9.27 -10.64
C LEU A 336 -14.99 9.64 -11.42
N THR A 337 -14.07 8.70 -11.60
CA THR A 337 -13.00 8.84 -12.60
C THR A 337 -13.00 7.67 -13.57
N ARG A 338 -12.61 7.95 -14.81
CA ARG A 338 -12.42 6.90 -15.83
C ARG A 338 -11.57 7.34 -17.00
N ARG A 339 -11.10 6.39 -17.80
CA ARG A 339 -10.62 6.65 -19.17
C ARG A 339 -11.76 6.88 -20.15
N ARG A 340 -11.40 7.38 -21.33
CA ARG A 340 -12.28 7.37 -22.50
C ARG A 340 -12.51 5.93 -22.96
N TYR A 341 -13.75 5.62 -23.27
CA TYR A 341 -14.17 4.39 -23.93
C TYR A 341 -15.37 4.69 -24.83
N GLU A 342 -15.75 3.73 -25.67
CA GLU A 342 -16.94 3.86 -26.52
C GLU A 342 -18.20 4.08 -25.66
N PRO A 343 -19.16 4.92 -26.08
CA PRO A 343 -20.34 5.24 -25.27
C PRO A 343 -21.13 4.01 -24.78
N THR A 344 -21.11 2.91 -25.53
CA THR A 344 -21.74 1.63 -25.20
C THR A 344 -21.10 0.93 -23.98
N GLN A 345 -19.87 1.30 -23.63
CA GLN A 345 -19.14 0.77 -22.48
C GLN A 345 -19.38 1.57 -21.20
N GLU A 346 -20.09 2.71 -21.27
CA GLU A 346 -20.32 3.56 -20.09
C GLU A 346 -21.10 2.87 -19.00
N ARG A 347 -22.18 2.19 -19.39
CA ARG A 347 -23.07 1.44 -18.49
C ARG A 347 -23.47 2.23 -17.22
N LEU A 348 -23.52 3.55 -17.29
CA LEU A 348 -24.02 4.42 -16.22
C LEU A 348 -25.38 5.01 -16.65
N TYR A 349 -26.44 4.25 -16.42
CA TYR A 349 -27.81 4.60 -16.72
C TYR A 349 -28.43 5.37 -15.55
N THR A 350 -29.19 6.43 -15.85
CA THR A 350 -29.81 7.31 -14.85
C THR A 350 -31.23 7.67 -15.22
N GLU A 351 -32.10 7.83 -14.22
CA GLU A 351 -33.52 8.18 -14.37
C GLU A 351 -33.76 9.56 -13.73
N GLY A 352 -33.82 10.61 -14.55
CA GLY A 352 -34.04 11.98 -14.08
C GLY A 352 -32.88 12.63 -13.30
N LEU A 353 -31.71 11.98 -13.24
CA LEU A 353 -30.51 12.53 -12.62
C LEU A 353 -29.63 13.27 -13.63
N LYS A 354 -28.96 14.33 -13.18
CA LYS A 354 -27.90 14.97 -13.95
C LYS A 354 -26.66 14.08 -13.94
N LYS A 355 -26.15 13.82 -15.15
CA LYS A 355 -24.78 13.34 -15.37
C LYS A 355 -23.98 14.47 -15.99
N GLU A 356 -22.81 14.75 -15.43
CA GLU A 356 -21.88 15.73 -15.96
C GLU A 356 -20.49 15.12 -16.05
N SER A 357 -19.73 15.52 -17.06
CA SER A 357 -18.36 15.07 -17.26
C SER A 357 -17.42 16.24 -17.54
N LEU A 358 -16.23 16.13 -16.96
CA LEU A 358 -15.10 16.99 -17.26
C LEU A 358 -14.02 16.11 -17.90
N ASP A 359 -13.77 16.36 -19.18
CA ASP A 359 -12.73 15.66 -19.92
C ASP A 359 -11.43 16.46 -19.90
N LEU A 360 -10.41 15.93 -19.23
CA LEU A 360 -9.09 16.55 -19.09
C LEU A 360 -8.39 16.74 -20.45
N THR A 361 -8.81 16.04 -21.49
CA THR A 361 -8.25 16.16 -22.85
C THR A 361 -9.04 17.12 -23.75
N ASP A 362 -10.10 17.75 -23.23
CA ASP A 362 -10.82 18.79 -23.95
C ASP A 362 -9.92 20.03 -24.11
N SER A 363 -9.79 20.50 -25.35
CA SER A 363 -8.98 21.66 -25.72
C SER A 363 -9.24 22.92 -24.89
N LYS A 364 -10.43 23.06 -24.30
CA LYS A 364 -10.76 24.20 -23.43
C LYS A 364 -9.96 24.21 -22.11
N TYR A 365 -9.48 23.06 -21.65
CA TYR A 365 -8.66 22.93 -20.44
C TYR A 365 -7.16 22.83 -20.72
N GLU A 366 -6.75 22.98 -21.99
CA GLU A 366 -5.35 22.85 -22.40
C GLU A 366 -4.44 23.81 -21.62
N LYS A 367 -4.89 25.05 -21.39
CA LYS A 367 -4.11 26.05 -20.67
C LYS A 367 -3.96 25.71 -19.19
N GLU A 368 -5.05 25.27 -18.56
CA GLU A 368 -5.09 24.84 -17.16
C GLU A 368 -4.20 23.62 -16.95
N ASN A 369 -4.28 22.63 -17.84
CA ASN A 369 -3.41 21.45 -17.83
C ASN A 369 -1.93 21.84 -17.97
N GLN A 370 -1.59 22.67 -18.97
CA GLN A 370 -0.22 23.13 -19.18
C GLN A 370 0.30 23.91 -17.97
N HIS A 371 -0.54 24.75 -17.36
CA HIS A 371 -0.19 25.48 -16.16
C HIS A 371 0.15 24.54 -14.99
N ASP A 372 -0.73 23.59 -14.68
CA ASP A 372 -0.53 22.62 -13.60
C ASP A 372 0.74 21.77 -13.81
N ILE A 373 1.02 21.40 -15.05
CA ILE A 373 2.23 20.66 -15.46
C ILE A 373 3.49 21.48 -15.23
N GLN A 374 3.49 22.75 -15.62
CA GLN A 374 4.63 23.64 -15.38
C GLN A 374 4.84 23.87 -13.88
N GLU A 375 3.78 24.06 -13.11
CA GLU A 375 3.85 24.20 -11.66
C GLU A 375 4.43 22.95 -11.00
N TYR A 376 4.06 21.75 -11.47
CA TYR A 376 4.64 20.51 -10.98
C TYR A 376 6.14 20.39 -11.27
N ILE A 377 6.58 20.75 -12.49
CA ILE A 377 8.02 20.75 -12.82
C ILE A 377 8.77 21.79 -11.95
N ARG A 378 8.21 22.99 -11.77
CA ARG A 378 8.77 24.01 -10.87
C ARG A 378 8.84 23.52 -9.43
N PHE A 379 7.83 22.78 -8.98
CA PHE A 379 7.84 22.17 -7.66
C PHE A 379 9.01 21.19 -7.52
N CYS A 380 9.20 20.28 -8.48
CA CYS A 380 10.32 19.34 -8.48
C CYS A 380 11.69 20.03 -8.52
N LEU A 381 11.82 21.14 -9.25
CA LEU A 381 13.08 21.89 -9.32
C LEU A 381 13.45 22.65 -8.05
N ASN A 382 12.44 23.08 -7.28
CA ASN A 382 12.65 24.05 -6.20
C ASN A 382 12.36 23.50 -4.81
N ASN A 383 11.51 22.47 -4.70
CA ASN A 383 10.94 22.03 -3.43
C ASN A 383 10.97 20.51 -3.22
N ASP A 384 11.28 19.70 -4.23
CA ASP A 384 11.38 18.24 -4.07
C ASP A 384 12.76 17.86 -3.53
N PRO A 385 12.89 17.48 -2.24
CA PRO A 385 14.18 17.18 -1.64
C PRO A 385 14.87 15.97 -2.26
N GLU A 386 14.12 15.09 -2.92
CA GLU A 386 14.63 13.84 -3.49
C GLU A 386 15.37 14.07 -4.81
N HIS A 387 14.86 14.97 -5.67
CA HIS A 387 15.35 15.12 -7.04
C HIS A 387 15.94 16.51 -7.35
N GLN A 388 15.71 17.52 -6.51
CA GLN A 388 16.10 18.92 -6.76
C GLN A 388 17.58 19.07 -7.16
N ALA A 389 18.50 18.50 -6.38
CA ALA A 389 19.94 18.67 -6.61
C ALA A 389 20.39 18.08 -7.96
N GLY A 390 19.87 16.90 -8.32
CA GLY A 390 20.18 16.24 -9.59
C GLY A 390 19.63 17.02 -10.79
N LEU A 391 18.38 17.51 -10.69
CA LEU A 391 17.77 18.32 -11.74
C LEU A 391 18.52 19.64 -11.96
N GLN A 392 18.89 20.34 -10.88
CA GLN A 392 19.67 21.58 -10.96
C GLN A 392 21.04 21.35 -11.62
N THR A 393 21.74 20.30 -11.19
CA THR A 393 23.04 19.90 -11.77
C THR A 393 22.92 19.62 -13.26
N TRP A 394 21.88 18.91 -13.70
CA TRP A 394 21.68 18.61 -15.12
C TRP A 394 21.42 19.87 -15.94
N ILE A 395 20.58 20.78 -15.44
CA ILE A 395 20.26 22.07 -16.09
C ILE A 395 21.51 22.94 -16.23
N GLU A 396 22.31 23.05 -15.18
CA GLU A 396 23.57 23.80 -15.15
C GLU A 396 24.58 23.23 -16.15
N ASN A 397 24.81 21.92 -16.13
CA ASN A 397 25.74 21.24 -17.03
C ASN A 397 25.39 21.42 -18.51
N LYS A 398 24.11 21.61 -18.82
CA LYS A 398 23.61 21.80 -20.18
C LYS A 398 23.43 23.28 -20.56
N ASN A 399 23.76 24.22 -19.66
CA ASN A 399 23.59 25.67 -19.84
C ASN A 399 22.14 26.05 -20.23
N ILE A 400 21.15 25.43 -19.59
CA ILE A 400 19.73 25.68 -19.84
C ILE A 400 19.20 26.60 -18.73
N SER A 401 18.36 27.58 -19.04
CA SER A 401 17.66 28.33 -17.99
C SER A 401 16.53 27.50 -17.37
N PRO A 402 16.22 27.62 -16.06
CA PRO A 402 15.11 26.91 -15.44
C PRO A 402 13.78 27.07 -16.17
N ASP A 403 13.45 28.27 -16.65
CA ASP A 403 12.21 28.52 -17.40
C ASP A 403 12.16 27.76 -18.74
N ALA A 404 13.27 27.74 -19.49
CA ALA A 404 13.36 26.96 -20.73
C ALA A 404 13.22 25.46 -20.47
N PHE A 405 13.79 24.95 -19.37
CA PHE A 405 13.62 23.56 -18.96
C PHE A 405 12.14 23.25 -18.67
N VAL A 406 11.48 24.08 -17.85
CA VAL A 406 10.07 23.93 -17.51
C VAL A 406 9.19 23.94 -18.76
N GLN A 407 9.38 24.92 -19.65
CA GLN A 407 8.55 25.06 -20.86
C GLN A 407 8.72 23.88 -21.82
N GLN A 408 9.95 23.49 -22.13
CA GLN A 408 10.18 22.41 -23.09
C GLN A 408 9.79 21.04 -22.52
N LEU A 409 10.08 20.78 -21.23
CA LEU A 409 9.68 19.52 -20.62
C LEU A 409 8.16 19.43 -20.45
N ALA A 410 7.49 20.55 -20.15
CA ALA A 410 6.03 20.62 -20.15
C ALA A 410 5.47 20.25 -21.53
N ALA A 411 6.00 20.85 -22.61
CA ALA A 411 5.59 20.54 -23.98
C ALA A 411 5.86 19.07 -24.36
N LYS A 412 7.00 18.51 -23.91
CA LYS A 412 7.33 17.09 -24.10
C LYS A 412 6.45 16.14 -23.31
N SER A 413 5.88 16.58 -22.19
CA SER A 413 5.03 15.71 -21.37
C SER A 413 3.65 15.48 -21.98
N GLU A 414 3.21 16.31 -22.93
CA GLU A 414 1.86 16.23 -23.53
C GLU A 414 0.76 16.22 -22.46
N ASN A 415 0.93 17.07 -21.45
CA ASN A 415 0.08 17.18 -20.26
C ASN A 415 -0.04 15.88 -19.43
N ASN A 416 0.99 15.03 -19.49
CA ASN A 416 1.01 13.74 -18.82
C ASN A 416 1.90 13.76 -17.57
N PHE A 417 1.29 13.76 -16.38
CA PHE A 417 2.02 13.73 -15.10
C PHE A 417 2.83 12.45 -14.90
N MET A 418 2.35 11.33 -15.44
CA MET A 418 3.06 10.06 -15.36
C MET A 418 4.36 10.08 -16.16
N TYR A 419 4.41 10.75 -17.32
CA TYR A 419 5.67 11.01 -18.02
C TYR A 419 6.68 11.73 -17.11
N LEU A 420 6.25 12.81 -16.45
CA LEU A 420 7.13 13.60 -15.57
C LEU A 420 7.59 12.82 -14.35
N ARG A 421 6.72 11.96 -13.81
CA ARG A 421 7.05 11.06 -12.69
C ARG A 421 8.22 10.11 -13.01
N TYR A 422 8.52 9.83 -14.27
CA TYR A 422 9.72 9.05 -14.64
C TYR A 422 10.86 9.89 -15.17
N VAL A 423 10.55 10.86 -16.03
CA VAL A 423 11.60 11.63 -16.69
C VAL A 423 12.34 12.51 -15.69
N LEU A 424 11.66 13.11 -14.70
CA LEU A 424 12.32 13.95 -13.69
C LEU A 424 13.30 13.14 -12.81
N PRO A 425 12.91 12.02 -12.17
CA PRO A 425 13.87 11.19 -11.44
C PRO A 425 15.02 10.68 -12.31
N ALA A 426 14.74 10.21 -13.52
CA ALA A 426 15.78 9.71 -14.42
C ALA A 426 16.78 10.79 -14.86
N ILE A 427 16.34 12.05 -15.02
CA ILE A 427 17.25 13.20 -15.21
C ILE A 427 18.08 13.41 -13.94
N ALA A 428 17.45 13.44 -12.77
CA ALA A 428 18.11 13.71 -11.49
C ALA A 428 19.18 12.65 -11.14
N GLU A 429 18.93 11.40 -11.49
CA GLU A 429 19.84 10.26 -11.30
C GLU A 429 20.92 10.16 -12.40
N GLY A 430 20.89 11.04 -13.41
CA GLY A 430 21.91 11.12 -14.45
C GLY A 430 21.73 10.15 -15.63
N LYS A 431 20.60 9.46 -15.75
CA LYS A 431 20.29 8.50 -16.85
C LYS A 431 20.11 9.15 -18.23
N TYR A 432 20.05 10.48 -18.25
CA TYR A 432 19.95 11.29 -19.46
C TYR A 432 21.09 12.32 -19.55
N ASN A 433 22.22 12.07 -18.91
CA ASN A 433 23.39 12.95 -18.99
C ASN A 433 23.97 13.04 -20.41
N ASP A 434 23.81 11.99 -21.20
CA ASP A 434 24.19 11.90 -22.62
C ASP A 434 23.22 12.64 -23.55
N LEU A 435 21.99 12.88 -23.11
CA LEU A 435 20.95 13.57 -23.89
C LEU A 435 20.94 15.08 -23.63
N ASN A 436 20.47 15.83 -24.63
CA ASN A 436 20.04 17.22 -24.47
C ASN A 436 18.51 17.29 -24.35
N LEU A 437 18.00 18.45 -23.93
CA LEU A 437 16.56 18.66 -23.69
C LEU A 437 15.70 18.24 -24.89
N ASN A 438 16.09 18.59 -26.12
CA ASN A 438 15.38 18.23 -27.35
C ASN A 438 15.33 16.72 -27.63
N GLN A 439 16.32 15.97 -27.12
CA GLN A 439 16.47 14.52 -27.33
C GLN A 439 15.72 13.69 -26.28
N LEU A 440 15.16 14.33 -25.25
CA LEU A 440 14.28 13.63 -24.30
C LEU A 440 13.04 13.09 -25.03
N PRO A 441 12.47 11.96 -24.56
CA PRO A 441 11.30 11.35 -25.21
C PRO A 441 10.12 12.32 -25.31
N GLN A 442 9.33 12.22 -26.39
CA GLN A 442 8.12 13.03 -26.59
C GLN A 442 6.89 12.21 -26.15
N GLY A 443 6.28 12.62 -25.05
CA GLY A 443 5.10 11.96 -24.49
C GLY A 443 5.42 10.60 -23.86
N LEU A 444 4.37 10.00 -23.29
CA LEU A 444 4.49 8.74 -22.53
C LEU A 444 4.81 7.53 -23.41
N GLN A 445 4.36 7.53 -24.67
CA GLN A 445 4.60 6.43 -25.62
C GLN A 445 6.07 6.37 -26.06
N ASP A 446 6.67 7.50 -26.43
CA ASP A 446 8.10 7.53 -26.79
C ASP A 446 8.99 7.22 -25.58
N TYR A 447 8.55 7.60 -24.38
CA TYR A 447 9.22 7.18 -23.15
C TYR A 447 9.25 5.65 -23.03
N TYR A 448 8.11 4.97 -23.21
CA TYR A 448 8.06 3.51 -23.21
C TYR A 448 8.86 2.88 -24.36
N GLN A 449 8.89 3.51 -25.54
CA GLN A 449 9.67 3.04 -26.67
C GLN A 449 11.19 3.16 -26.43
N THR A 450 11.64 4.31 -25.92
CA THR A 450 13.05 4.52 -25.54
C THR A 450 13.47 3.49 -24.50
N HIS A 451 12.57 3.18 -23.56
CA HIS A 451 12.81 2.16 -22.56
C HIS A 451 12.88 0.74 -23.15
N TRP A 452 11.95 0.39 -24.05
CA TRP A 452 11.97 -0.87 -24.80
C TRP A 452 13.29 -1.10 -25.53
N GLU A 453 13.83 -0.05 -26.16
CA GLU A 453 15.11 -0.08 -26.86
C GLU A 453 16.29 -0.25 -25.91
N ARG A 454 16.28 0.43 -24.76
CA ARG A 454 17.31 0.28 -23.70
C ARG A 454 17.36 -1.13 -23.11
N MET A 455 16.21 -1.79 -22.99
CA MET A 455 16.13 -3.19 -22.59
C MET A 455 16.67 -4.16 -23.66
N ASN A 456 16.96 -3.66 -24.88
CA ASN A 456 17.39 -4.42 -26.04
C ASN A 456 16.41 -5.54 -26.41
N MET A 457 15.11 -5.28 -26.29
CA MET A 457 14.05 -6.30 -26.47
C MET A 457 13.88 -6.79 -27.91
N ASP A 458 14.35 -6.01 -28.88
CA ASP A 458 14.32 -6.35 -30.31
C ASP A 458 15.44 -7.33 -30.72
N ASP A 459 16.44 -7.52 -29.85
CA ASP A 459 17.52 -8.47 -30.07
C ASP A 459 17.03 -9.91 -29.84
N LYS A 460 17.14 -10.73 -30.88
CA LYS A 460 16.77 -12.15 -30.84
C LYS A 460 17.54 -12.94 -29.79
N ALA A 461 18.73 -12.48 -29.38
CA ALA A 461 19.53 -13.09 -28.33
C ALA A 461 18.92 -12.89 -26.92
N GLN A 462 18.07 -11.87 -26.72
CA GLN A 462 17.42 -11.56 -25.44
C GLN A 462 16.15 -12.39 -25.20
N LYS A 463 16.19 -13.68 -25.57
CA LYS A 463 15.06 -14.62 -25.46
C LYS A 463 14.52 -14.71 -24.02
N MET A 464 15.41 -14.69 -23.02
CA MET A 464 15.04 -14.81 -21.61
C MET A 464 14.25 -13.59 -21.13
N LYS A 465 14.68 -12.37 -21.51
CA LYS A 465 13.98 -11.12 -21.21
C LYS A 465 12.54 -11.15 -21.76
N VAL A 466 12.37 -11.51 -23.03
CA VAL A 466 11.04 -11.63 -23.66
C VAL A 466 10.14 -12.61 -22.90
N ILE A 467 10.67 -13.76 -22.45
CA ILE A 467 9.88 -14.75 -21.70
C ILE A 467 9.48 -14.20 -20.32
N ILE A 468 10.41 -13.62 -19.57
CA ILE A 468 10.11 -13.06 -18.23
C ILE A 468 9.05 -11.97 -18.34
N LEU A 469 9.20 -11.07 -19.32
CA LEU A 469 8.21 -10.02 -19.56
C LEU A 469 6.85 -10.59 -19.96
N TYR A 470 6.83 -11.64 -20.79
CA TYR A 470 5.60 -12.33 -21.17
C TYR A 470 4.92 -12.99 -19.96
N ILE A 471 5.67 -13.65 -19.08
CA ILE A 471 5.14 -14.23 -17.83
C ILE A 471 4.49 -13.14 -16.97
N LEU A 472 5.16 -12.00 -16.79
CA LEU A 472 4.63 -10.87 -16.02
C LEU A 472 3.35 -10.27 -16.63
N VAL A 473 3.24 -10.29 -17.95
CA VAL A 473 2.05 -9.83 -18.69
C VAL A 473 0.89 -10.82 -18.56
N GLU A 474 1.15 -12.13 -18.71
CA GLU A 474 0.12 -13.17 -18.70
C GLU A 474 -0.40 -13.49 -17.29
N PHE A 475 0.47 -13.51 -16.27
CA PHE A 475 0.04 -13.80 -14.91
C PHE A 475 -0.91 -12.75 -14.35
N ALA A 476 -0.76 -11.48 -14.78
CA ALA A 476 -1.50 -10.30 -14.33
C ALA A 476 -1.51 -10.03 -12.81
N LYS A 477 -0.99 -10.96 -12.00
CA LYS A 477 -0.80 -10.91 -10.55
C LYS A 477 0.70 -10.86 -10.22
N PRO A 478 1.06 -10.26 -9.09
CA PRO A 478 2.40 -10.32 -8.51
C PRO A 478 2.93 -11.76 -8.44
N ILE A 479 4.14 -11.99 -8.94
CA ILE A 479 4.79 -13.31 -8.99
C ILE A 479 6.22 -13.23 -8.44
N PRO A 480 6.63 -14.10 -7.50
CA PRO A 480 7.97 -14.12 -6.94
C PRO A 480 9.01 -14.67 -7.91
N CYS A 481 10.28 -14.27 -7.71
CA CYS A 481 11.41 -14.61 -8.58
C CYS A 481 11.58 -16.12 -8.79
N ASN A 482 11.58 -16.89 -7.69
CA ASN A 482 11.68 -18.35 -7.73
C ASN A 482 10.63 -19.02 -8.63
N LYS A 483 9.40 -18.49 -8.70
CA LYS A 483 8.35 -19.01 -9.58
C LYS A 483 8.59 -18.67 -11.05
N ILE A 484 9.05 -17.45 -11.33
CA ILE A 484 9.49 -17.08 -12.68
C ILE A 484 10.65 -17.99 -13.12
N ALA A 485 11.61 -18.26 -12.23
CA ALA A 485 12.72 -19.17 -12.47
C ALA A 485 12.25 -20.60 -12.77
N ALA A 486 11.29 -21.12 -12.01
CA ALA A 486 10.69 -22.43 -12.27
C ALA A 486 9.99 -22.51 -13.63
N ILE A 487 9.18 -21.51 -14.01
CA ILE A 487 8.48 -21.48 -15.31
C ILE A 487 9.50 -21.37 -16.47
N THR A 488 10.55 -20.58 -16.29
CA THR A 488 11.59 -20.39 -17.31
C THR A 488 12.59 -21.53 -17.38
N GLU A 489 12.62 -22.43 -16.40
CA GLU A 489 13.67 -23.44 -16.19
C GLU A 489 15.07 -22.81 -16.20
N LYS A 490 15.19 -21.70 -15.46
CA LYS A 490 16.43 -20.95 -15.29
C LYS A 490 16.82 -20.84 -13.83
N ASP A 491 18.09 -20.51 -13.63
CA ASP A 491 18.59 -20.21 -12.30
C ASP A 491 17.91 -18.94 -11.76
N GLU A 492 17.58 -18.96 -10.47
CA GLU A 492 16.91 -17.84 -9.81
C GLU A 492 17.79 -16.58 -9.84
N PHE A 493 19.12 -16.73 -9.74
CA PHE A 493 20.06 -15.61 -9.82
C PHE A 493 20.01 -14.91 -11.19
N ASP A 494 19.93 -15.68 -12.27
CA ASP A 494 19.85 -15.13 -13.63
C ASP A 494 18.52 -14.38 -13.87
N VAL A 495 17.43 -14.88 -13.30
CA VAL A 495 16.13 -14.20 -13.34
C VAL A 495 16.14 -12.94 -12.50
N GLN A 496 16.66 -13.02 -11.26
CA GLN A 496 16.73 -11.88 -10.35
C GLN A 496 17.54 -10.74 -10.95
N LYS A 497 18.66 -11.03 -11.61
CA LYS A 497 19.46 -10.03 -12.32
C LYS A 497 18.64 -9.26 -13.37
N ILE A 498 17.79 -9.95 -14.13
CA ILE A 498 16.92 -9.31 -15.13
C ILE A 498 15.83 -8.47 -14.44
N LEU A 499 15.26 -8.95 -13.34
CA LEU A 499 14.26 -8.20 -12.57
C LEU A 499 14.86 -6.95 -11.92
N ASP A 500 16.09 -7.03 -11.41
CA ASP A 500 16.84 -5.90 -10.85
C ASP A 500 17.18 -4.86 -11.92
N GLU A 501 17.58 -5.31 -13.12
CA GLU A 501 17.73 -4.43 -14.29
C GLU A 501 16.43 -3.68 -14.65
N TRP A 502 15.27 -4.23 -14.27
CA TRP A 502 13.95 -3.69 -14.59
C TRP A 502 13.18 -3.14 -13.39
N ILE A 503 13.83 -2.98 -12.23
CA ILE A 503 13.15 -2.65 -10.96
C ILE A 503 12.30 -1.37 -11.04
N GLU A 504 12.66 -0.44 -11.93
CA GLU A 504 11.95 0.83 -12.17
C GLU A 504 10.64 0.69 -12.96
N TYR A 505 10.44 -0.46 -13.59
CA TYR A 505 9.31 -0.79 -14.46
C TYR A 505 8.45 -1.91 -13.87
N LEU A 506 8.91 -2.46 -12.76
CA LEU A 506 8.24 -3.47 -11.98
C LEU A 506 7.80 -2.87 -10.65
N ARG A 507 6.62 -3.28 -10.18
CA ARG A 507 6.23 -3.07 -8.79
C ARG A 507 6.73 -4.27 -8.01
N LYS A 508 7.64 -4.01 -7.06
CA LYS A 508 8.12 -4.98 -6.07
C LYS A 508 7.24 -4.87 -4.82
N GLN A 509 6.69 -5.99 -4.37
CA GLN A 509 5.87 -6.06 -3.17
C GLN A 509 6.16 -7.34 -2.36
N PRO A 510 6.31 -7.25 -1.03
CA PRO A 510 6.49 -8.43 -0.20
C PRO A 510 5.15 -9.16 -0.01
N GLU A 511 5.11 -10.45 -0.31
CA GLU A 511 3.93 -11.32 -0.16
C GLU A 511 4.39 -12.72 0.28
N ASP A 512 3.78 -13.27 1.34
CA ASP A 512 4.14 -14.57 1.95
C ASP A 512 5.64 -14.77 2.26
N GLY A 513 6.35 -13.69 2.59
CA GLY A 513 7.79 -13.71 2.89
C GLY A 513 8.69 -13.69 1.64
N TYR A 514 8.12 -13.53 0.44
CA TYR A 514 8.85 -13.40 -0.82
C TYR A 514 8.67 -12.01 -1.44
N ASP A 515 9.68 -11.57 -2.16
CA ASP A 515 9.57 -10.42 -3.05
C ASP A 515 8.85 -10.81 -4.35
N CYS A 516 7.63 -10.29 -4.52
CA CYS A 516 6.80 -10.50 -5.70
C CYS A 516 6.89 -9.32 -6.68
N TYR A 517 6.88 -9.61 -7.97
CA TYR A 517 7.05 -8.66 -9.06
C TYR A 517 5.82 -8.62 -9.95
N SER A 518 5.40 -7.41 -10.37
CA SER A 518 4.32 -7.20 -11.34
C SER A 518 4.61 -5.99 -12.24
N ILE A 519 3.92 -5.89 -13.38
CA ILE A 519 4.01 -4.70 -14.22
C ILE A 519 3.44 -3.50 -13.48
N TYR A 520 4.23 -2.45 -13.36
CA TYR A 520 3.90 -1.38 -12.42
C TYR A 520 2.67 -0.54 -12.80
N HIS A 521 2.34 -0.37 -14.10
CA HIS A 521 1.17 0.39 -14.57
C HIS A 521 0.46 -0.24 -15.78
N ALA A 522 -0.87 -0.12 -15.81
CA ALA A 522 -1.72 -0.59 -16.90
C ALA A 522 -1.44 0.09 -18.26
N SER A 523 -0.96 1.34 -18.28
CA SER A 523 -0.55 2.01 -19.52
C SER A 523 0.66 1.36 -20.17
N PHE A 524 1.63 0.93 -19.38
CA PHE A 524 2.79 0.19 -19.88
C PHE A 524 2.36 -1.19 -20.37
N LEU A 525 1.47 -1.89 -19.65
CA LEU A 525 0.86 -3.13 -20.13
C LEU A 525 0.18 -2.95 -21.50
N ASN A 526 -0.57 -1.85 -21.70
CA ASN A 526 -1.19 -1.54 -23.00
C ASN A 526 -0.17 -1.25 -24.10
N PHE A 527 0.98 -0.66 -23.79
CA PHE A 527 2.10 -0.51 -24.72
C PHE A 527 2.75 -1.86 -25.08
N LEU A 528 2.82 -2.79 -24.12
CA LEU A 528 3.39 -4.13 -24.32
C LEU A 528 2.50 -5.05 -25.16
N LYS A 529 1.17 -5.05 -24.94
CA LYS A 529 0.19 -5.92 -25.63
C LYS A 529 0.35 -6.01 -27.16
N PRO A 530 0.51 -4.90 -27.92
CA PRO A 530 0.64 -4.97 -29.38
C PRO A 530 2.05 -5.38 -29.87
N LYS A 531 3.05 -5.54 -29.00
CA LYS A 531 4.43 -5.87 -29.40
C LYS A 531 4.50 -7.27 -30.01
N LYS A 532 5.09 -7.37 -31.21
CA LYS A 532 5.19 -8.63 -31.97
C LYS A 532 6.03 -9.68 -31.24
N GLU A 533 6.96 -9.24 -30.40
CA GLU A 533 7.83 -10.07 -29.57
C GLU A 533 7.05 -10.84 -28.50
N LEU A 534 5.96 -10.25 -28.01
CA LEU A 534 5.07 -10.82 -26.99
C LEU A 534 3.82 -11.50 -27.60
N ASN A 535 3.67 -11.47 -28.92
CA ASN A 535 2.51 -12.03 -29.59
C ASN A 535 2.60 -13.58 -29.66
N PRO A 536 1.67 -14.31 -29.03
CA PRO A 536 1.69 -15.78 -29.01
C PRO A 536 1.58 -16.42 -30.40
N GLU A 537 0.89 -15.78 -31.36
CA GLU A 537 0.78 -16.30 -32.73
C GLU A 537 2.09 -16.17 -33.50
N LYS A 538 2.86 -15.11 -33.25
CA LYS A 538 4.15 -14.84 -33.92
C LYS A 538 5.33 -15.59 -33.30
N ARG A 539 5.31 -15.84 -31.99
CA ARG A 539 6.30 -16.65 -31.26
C ARG A 539 5.71 -17.97 -30.75
N LYS A 540 4.88 -18.61 -31.58
CA LYS A 540 4.07 -19.79 -31.25
C LYS A 540 4.82 -20.87 -30.49
N GLN A 541 5.96 -21.36 -30.98
CA GLN A 541 6.72 -22.41 -30.30
C GLN A 541 7.22 -21.97 -28.91
N LEU A 542 7.74 -20.75 -28.80
CA LEU A 542 8.32 -20.26 -27.55
C LEU A 542 7.26 -19.98 -26.47
N LEU A 543 6.17 -19.31 -26.86
CA LEU A 543 5.17 -18.84 -25.89
C LEU A 543 4.11 -19.90 -25.59
N GLN A 544 3.88 -20.88 -26.48
CA GLN A 544 3.04 -22.04 -26.17
C GLN A 544 3.68 -22.94 -25.10
N GLU A 545 4.99 -23.17 -25.16
CA GLU A 545 5.71 -23.92 -24.12
C GLU A 545 5.61 -23.20 -22.77
N VAL A 546 5.76 -21.87 -22.76
CA VAL A 546 5.59 -21.06 -21.55
C VAL A 546 4.16 -21.15 -21.06
N ASN A 547 3.14 -20.92 -21.90
CA ASN A 547 1.72 -21.05 -21.51
C ASN A 547 1.40 -22.43 -20.94
N GLN A 548 1.92 -23.51 -21.52
CA GLN A 548 1.72 -24.86 -20.99
C GLN A 548 2.31 -25.01 -19.59
N LYS A 549 3.50 -24.43 -19.35
CA LYS A 549 4.13 -24.43 -18.02
C LYS A 549 3.36 -23.55 -17.03
N ILE A 550 2.81 -22.42 -17.47
CA ILE A 550 1.92 -21.58 -16.66
C ILE A 550 0.66 -22.37 -16.26
N ILE A 551 0.04 -23.10 -17.20
CA ILE A 551 -1.14 -23.94 -16.93
C ILE A 551 -0.80 -25.05 -15.94
N THR A 552 0.28 -25.82 -16.20
CA THR A 552 0.73 -26.88 -15.29
C THR A 552 1.07 -26.35 -13.89
N TYR A 553 1.58 -25.12 -13.81
CA TYR A 553 1.79 -24.45 -12.53
C TYR A 553 0.46 -24.20 -11.80
N TYR A 554 -0.57 -23.67 -12.45
CA TYR A 554 -1.90 -23.48 -11.85
C TYR A 554 -2.54 -24.81 -11.42
N GLU A 555 -2.45 -25.85 -12.26
CA GLU A 555 -2.95 -27.20 -11.93
C GLU A 555 -2.27 -27.78 -10.67
N ASN A 556 -0.97 -27.53 -10.49
CA ASN A 556 -0.24 -27.99 -9.31
C ASN A 556 -0.57 -27.20 -8.02
N ILE A 557 -1.02 -25.94 -8.12
CA ILE A 557 -1.51 -25.18 -6.96
C ILE A 557 -2.88 -25.71 -6.53
N GLU A 558 -3.80 -25.93 -7.47
CA GLU A 558 -5.14 -26.45 -7.17
C GLU A 558 -5.09 -27.85 -6.53
N ASN A 559 -4.15 -28.70 -6.96
CA ASN A 559 -3.97 -30.03 -6.40
C ASN A 559 -3.27 -30.09 -5.03
N ASN A 560 -2.55 -29.04 -4.62
CA ASN A 560 -1.88 -28.96 -3.31
C ASN A 560 -2.72 -28.26 -2.23
N HIS A 561 -3.89 -27.73 -2.59
CA HIS A 561 -4.86 -27.11 -1.68
C HIS A 561 -6.19 -27.90 -1.60
N GLY A 562 -6.21 -29.14 -2.08
CA GLY A 562 -7.35 -30.07 -2.01
C GLY A 562 -7.33 -30.97 -0.77
#